data_AF-A0A4U9D288-F1
#
_entry.id   AF-A0A4U9D288-F1
#
_cell.length_a   1.000
_cell.length_b   1.000
_cell.length_c   1.000
_cell.angle_alpha   90.00
_cell.angle_beta   90.00
_cell.angle_gamma   90.00
#
_symmetry.space_group_name_H-M   'P 1'
#
loop_
_entity.id
_entity.type
_entity.pdbx_description
1 polymer ?
#
loop_
_entity_poly.entity_id
_entity_poly.type
_entity_poly.pdbx_seq_one_letter_code
_entity_poly.pdbx_strand_id
1 'polypeptide(L)'
;MGWYSGPTLLEVLETVEIHHPVESQPLRFPVQFVNRPNLDFRGFSGTVALRQSDGRPASEGTAVGRGIQRRAHRDLDGDLLEAGAGEAITIVLKDEIDISRGDLLVDAQVSLPAVQSASIDVVWMAEQALSPGQSFDIKIAGKKTRARVDGIRYQVDINNLTQRKWNRCRSTASASWI
;
A
#
# COMPACT_ATOMS: atom_id res chain seq x y z
N MET A 1 -24.34 -31.94 -19.81
CA MET A 1 -22.95 -31.73 -20.27
C MET A 1 -22.14 -32.95 -19.87
N GLY A 2 -21.95 -33.94 -20.75
CA GLY A 2 -21.26 -35.20 -20.38
C GLY A 2 -19.73 -35.14 -20.47
N TRP A 3 -19.17 -34.05 -21.01
CA TRP A 3 -17.73 -33.89 -21.25
C TRP A 3 -17.02 -33.00 -20.21
N TYR A 4 -17.77 -32.25 -19.40
CA TYR A 4 -17.23 -31.36 -18.37
C TYR A 4 -17.68 -31.86 -17.00
N SER A 5 -16.70 -32.26 -16.19
CA SER A 5 -16.88 -32.77 -14.82
C SER A 5 -16.28 -31.85 -13.76
N GLY A 6 -15.98 -30.59 -14.14
CA GLY A 6 -15.43 -29.60 -13.22
C GLY A 6 -16.51 -28.93 -12.38
N PRO A 7 -16.10 -28.17 -11.35
CA PRO A 7 -17.03 -27.47 -10.47
C PRO A 7 -17.85 -26.43 -11.23
N THR A 8 -19.02 -26.11 -10.68
CA THR A 8 -19.83 -24.99 -11.16
C THR A 8 -19.14 -23.66 -10.84
N LEU A 9 -19.51 -22.58 -11.54
CA LEU A 9 -18.98 -21.26 -11.22
C LEU A 9 -19.22 -20.87 -9.75
N LEU A 10 -20.40 -21.22 -9.21
CA LEU A 10 -20.73 -20.93 -7.81
C LEU A 10 -19.83 -21.70 -6.86
N GLU A 11 -19.64 -23.00 -7.08
CA GLU A 11 -18.72 -23.81 -6.29
C GLU A 11 -17.30 -23.25 -6.31
N VAL A 12 -16.80 -22.79 -7.46
CA VAL A 12 -15.48 -22.14 -7.54
C VAL A 12 -15.45 -20.85 -6.72
N LEU A 13 -16.47 -19.98 -6.83
CA LEU A 13 -16.51 -18.72 -6.09
C LEU A 13 -16.61 -18.92 -4.57
N GLU A 14 -17.23 -20.01 -4.12
CA GLU A 14 -17.37 -20.35 -2.70
C GLU A 14 -16.15 -21.09 -2.13
N THR A 15 -15.41 -21.82 -2.96
CA THR A 15 -14.30 -22.68 -2.53
C THR A 15 -12.92 -22.15 -2.86
N VAL A 16 -12.83 -21.08 -3.65
CA VAL A 16 -11.53 -20.49 -4.00
C VAL A 16 -10.82 -20.02 -2.74
N GLU A 17 -9.68 -20.64 -2.45
CA GLU A 17 -8.81 -20.20 -1.38
C GLU A 17 -8.18 -18.85 -1.76
N ILE A 18 -8.61 -17.79 -1.08
CA ILE A 18 -8.00 -16.48 -1.21
C ILE A 18 -6.74 -16.49 -0.35
N HIS A 19 -5.63 -16.94 -0.93
CA HIS A 19 -4.34 -16.72 -0.29
C HIS A 19 -4.02 -15.23 -0.30
N HIS A 20 -4.01 -14.61 0.87
CA HIS A 20 -3.41 -13.30 1.05
C HIS A 20 -1.93 -13.49 1.41
N PRO A 21 -0.98 -13.42 0.44
CA PRO A 21 0.47 -13.46 0.74
C PRO A 21 0.93 -12.31 1.65
N VAL A 22 0.01 -11.39 1.96
CA VAL A 22 0.10 -10.28 2.91
C VAL A 22 0.32 -10.75 4.36
N GLU A 23 -0.23 -11.91 4.75
CA GLU A 23 -0.19 -12.40 6.13
C GLU A 23 1.18 -12.89 6.60
N SER A 24 2.19 -12.91 5.72
CA SER A 24 3.58 -13.26 6.07
C SER A 24 4.53 -12.08 6.02
N GLN A 25 4.00 -10.87 5.81
CA GLN A 25 4.82 -9.67 5.65
C GLN A 25 4.88 -8.85 6.95
N PRO A 26 6.02 -8.18 7.21
CA PRO A 26 6.15 -7.31 8.36
C PRO A 26 5.08 -6.21 8.39
N LEU A 27 4.79 -5.70 9.59
CA LEU A 27 3.80 -4.67 9.81
C LEU A 27 4.00 -3.49 8.85
N ARG A 28 2.94 -3.09 8.15
CA ARG A 28 2.83 -1.80 7.45
C ARG A 28 1.49 -1.15 7.80
N PHE A 29 1.56 -0.02 8.47
CA PHE A 29 0.38 0.73 8.92
C PHE A 29 0.46 2.18 8.44
N PRO A 30 -0.24 2.51 7.32
CA PRO A 30 -0.32 3.88 6.84
C PRO A 30 -1.23 4.71 7.74
N VAL A 31 -0.68 5.77 8.32
CA VAL A 31 -1.44 6.70 9.17
C VAL A 31 -2.39 7.52 8.30
N GLN A 32 -3.70 7.30 8.49
CA GLN A 32 -4.75 7.99 7.74
C GLN A 32 -5.28 9.21 8.49
N PHE A 33 -5.27 9.17 9.82
CA PHE A 33 -5.78 10.22 10.69
C PHE A 33 -5.00 10.30 12.02
N VAL A 34 -4.80 11.52 12.52
CA VAL A 34 -4.19 11.76 13.84
C VAL A 34 -5.29 12.27 14.76
N ASN A 35 -5.65 11.47 15.76
CA ASN A 35 -6.67 11.79 16.73
C ASN A 35 -6.06 12.52 17.94
N ARG A 36 -6.60 13.70 18.25
CA ARG A 36 -6.24 14.52 19.43
C ARG A 36 -7.52 15.10 20.06
N PRO A 37 -8.28 14.29 20.80
CA PRO A 37 -9.50 14.74 21.47
C PRO A 37 -9.19 15.62 22.69
N ASN A 38 -8.02 15.46 23.32
CA ASN A 38 -7.54 16.26 24.44
C ASN A 38 -6.00 16.31 24.44
N LEU A 39 -5.40 16.98 25.42
CA LEU A 39 -3.95 17.18 25.53
C LEU A 39 -3.18 15.88 25.82
N ASP A 40 -3.81 14.93 26.52
CA ASP A 40 -3.15 13.70 27.00
C ASP A 40 -3.33 12.51 26.05
N PHE A 41 -4.17 12.64 25.02
CA PHE A 41 -4.42 11.58 24.05
C PHE A 41 -3.93 11.95 22.65
N ARG A 42 -3.00 11.14 22.14
CA ARG A 42 -2.58 11.16 20.73
C ARG A 42 -2.69 9.76 20.14
N GLY A 43 -3.71 9.56 19.30
CA GLY A 43 -3.94 8.32 18.57
C GLY A 43 -3.65 8.45 17.08
N PHE A 44 -3.20 7.37 16.45
CA PHE A 44 -2.93 7.30 15.02
C PHE A 44 -3.83 6.24 14.39
N SER A 45 -4.83 6.68 13.65
CA SER A 45 -5.84 5.80 13.08
C SER A 45 -5.55 5.48 11.61
N GLY A 46 -5.86 4.25 11.21
CA GLY A 46 -5.63 3.74 9.86
C GLY A 46 -6.02 2.27 9.75
N THR A 47 -5.83 1.72 8.56
CA THR A 47 -6.07 0.31 8.26
C THR A 47 -4.74 -0.43 8.23
N VAL A 48 -4.65 -1.58 8.90
CA VAL A 48 -3.46 -2.44 8.82
C VAL A 48 -3.31 -2.95 7.40
N ALA A 49 -2.26 -2.54 6.70
CA ALA A 49 -2.06 -2.93 5.30
C ALA A 49 -1.44 -4.33 5.19
N LEU A 50 -0.44 -4.63 6.03
CA LEU A 50 0.20 -5.94 6.12
C LEU A 50 0.57 -6.22 7.58
N ARG A 51 0.44 -7.47 8.03
CA ARG A 51 0.98 -7.94 9.31
C ARG A 51 0.98 -9.47 9.36
N GLN A 52 2.00 -10.04 10.02
CA GLN A 52 2.02 -11.44 10.40
C GLN A 52 1.13 -11.69 11.62
N SER A 53 0.18 -12.63 11.47
CA SER A 53 -0.69 -13.14 12.55
C SER A 53 0.02 -14.23 13.34
N ASP A 54 1.18 -13.94 13.94
CA ASP A 54 1.95 -14.92 14.72
C ASP A 54 1.56 -15.00 16.21
N GLY A 55 0.41 -14.42 16.60
CA GLY A 55 -0.03 -14.42 18.00
C GLY A 55 0.91 -13.66 18.93
N ARG A 56 1.76 -12.78 18.38
CA ARG A 56 2.60 -11.89 19.17
C ARG A 56 1.90 -10.55 19.35
N PRO A 57 1.89 -10.01 20.60
CA PRO A 57 1.38 -8.68 20.85
C PRO A 57 2.14 -7.68 19.97
N ALA A 58 1.39 -6.75 19.37
CA ALA A 58 1.92 -5.73 18.47
C ALA A 58 2.80 -4.65 19.15
N SER A 59 3.38 -4.98 20.30
CA SER A 59 4.13 -4.08 21.16
C SER A 59 5.44 -3.60 20.55
N GLU A 60 5.95 -4.24 19.50
CA GLU A 60 7.21 -3.86 18.87
C GLU A 60 6.97 -3.46 17.40
N GLY A 61 7.06 -2.18 17.11
CA GLY A 61 7.05 -1.68 15.74
C GLY A 61 7.66 -0.29 15.70
N THR A 62 8.31 0.07 14.61
CA THR A 62 9.06 1.32 14.44
C THR A 62 8.35 2.21 13.43
N ALA A 63 8.13 3.49 13.74
CA ALA A 63 7.84 4.44 12.66
C ALA A 63 9.06 4.46 11.74
N VAL A 64 8.91 4.54 10.42
CA VAL A 64 10.08 4.65 9.51
C VAL A 64 11.04 5.73 10.04
N GLY A 65 12.19 5.29 10.58
CA GLY A 65 13.23 6.15 11.16
C GLY A 65 13.25 6.36 12.69
N ARG A 66 12.29 5.88 13.50
CA ARG A 66 12.30 6.04 14.99
C ARG A 66 11.59 4.89 15.72
N GLY A 67 12.34 4.20 16.59
CA GLY A 67 11.87 3.03 17.35
C GLY A 67 10.72 3.37 18.30
N ILE A 68 9.71 2.50 18.37
CA ILE A 68 8.57 2.66 19.29
C ILE A 68 8.43 1.42 20.16
N GLN A 69 8.19 1.63 21.45
CA GLN A 69 8.28 0.59 22.47
C GLN A 69 6.95 -0.04 22.89
N ARG A 70 5.77 0.57 22.63
CA ARG A 70 4.45 -0.08 22.78
C ARG A 70 3.36 0.59 21.93
N ARG A 71 2.47 -0.23 21.36
CA ARG A 71 1.25 0.16 20.63
C ARG A 71 0.04 -0.43 21.37
N ALA A 72 -0.85 0.40 21.88
CA ALA A 72 -2.19 -0.06 22.28
C ALA A 72 -3.12 0.16 21.08
N HIS A 73 -3.87 -0.87 20.69
CA HIS A 73 -4.85 -0.79 19.63
C HIS A 73 -6.22 -0.55 20.22
N ARG A 74 -6.99 0.35 19.61
CA ARG A 74 -8.40 0.53 19.95
C ARG A 74 -9.25 0.40 18.71
N ASP A 75 -10.26 -0.46 18.79
CA ASP A 75 -11.40 -0.51 17.87
C ASP A 75 -12.63 0.08 18.58
N LEU A 76 -13.77 0.14 17.90
CA LEU A 76 -15.07 0.58 18.43
C LEU A 76 -15.42 -0.10 19.77
N ASP A 77 -15.02 -1.36 19.95
CA ASP A 77 -15.35 -2.18 21.13
C ASP A 77 -14.30 -2.13 22.26
N GLY A 78 -13.22 -1.35 22.10
CA GLY A 78 -12.21 -1.14 23.14
C GLY A 78 -10.80 -1.58 22.74
N ASP A 79 -9.97 -1.87 23.76
CA ASP A 79 -8.54 -2.12 23.56
C ASP A 79 -8.29 -3.56 23.10
N LEU A 80 -7.51 -3.72 22.03
CA LEU A 80 -7.16 -5.00 21.40
C LEU A 80 -5.70 -5.36 21.63
N LEU A 81 -5.43 -6.65 21.86
CA LEU A 81 -4.05 -7.18 21.99
C LEU A 81 -3.36 -7.33 20.62
N GLU A 82 -4.15 -7.62 19.59
CA GLU A 82 -3.69 -7.88 18.23
C GLU A 82 -4.66 -7.30 17.21
N ALA A 83 -4.16 -7.03 16.00
CA ALA A 83 -4.97 -6.58 14.88
C ALA A 83 -4.46 -7.23 13.60
N GLY A 84 -5.36 -7.76 12.78
CA GLY A 84 -5.08 -8.41 11.50
C GLY A 84 -4.98 -7.43 10.33
N ALA A 85 -4.49 -7.91 9.18
CA ALA A 85 -4.53 -7.13 7.95
C ALA A 85 -5.98 -6.82 7.53
N GLY A 86 -6.24 -5.61 7.06
CA GLY A 86 -7.58 -5.14 6.67
C GLY A 86 -8.39 -4.51 7.82
N GLU A 87 -7.96 -4.67 9.07
CA GLU A 87 -8.65 -4.10 10.22
C GLU A 87 -8.35 -2.60 10.38
N ALA A 88 -9.39 -1.83 10.73
CA ALA A 88 -9.28 -0.40 11.03
C ALA A 88 -9.05 -0.21 12.53
N ILE A 89 -7.89 0.33 12.89
CA ILE A 89 -7.49 0.46 14.29
C ILE A 89 -6.91 1.84 14.57
N THR A 90 -6.92 2.22 15.86
CA THR A 90 -6.17 3.37 16.36
C THR A 90 -4.99 2.89 17.20
N ILE A 91 -3.78 3.30 16.82
CA ILE A 91 -2.55 3.03 17.56
C ILE A 91 -2.27 4.20 18.50
N VAL A 92 -2.09 3.91 19.79
CA VAL A 92 -1.56 4.86 20.77
C VAL A 92 -0.14 4.45 21.14
N LEU A 93 0.78 5.41 21.11
CA LEU A 93 2.19 5.19 21.42
C LEU A 93 2.49 5.67 22.84
N LYS A 94 3.42 4.99 23.51
CA LYS A 94 3.90 5.39 24.84
C LYS A 94 4.71 6.69 24.80
N ASP A 95 5.56 6.81 23.79
CA ASP A 95 6.47 7.96 23.65
C ASP A 95 5.88 8.99 22.70
N GLU A 96 6.11 10.27 23.01
CA GLU A 96 5.72 11.37 22.14
C GLU A 96 6.66 11.44 20.94
N ILE A 97 6.22 10.86 19.83
CA ILE A 97 6.92 10.90 18.56
C ILE A 97 6.11 11.75 17.59
N ASP A 98 6.79 12.57 16.80
CA ASP A 98 6.12 13.33 15.76
C ASP A 98 5.79 12.44 14.57
N ILE A 99 4.51 12.10 14.46
CA ILE A 99 3.92 11.31 13.38
C ILE A 99 2.73 12.09 12.83
N SER A 100 2.66 12.12 11.50
CA SER A 100 1.68 12.86 10.72
C SER A 100 0.89 11.95 9.80
N ARG A 101 -0.23 12.48 9.28
CA ARG A 101 -1.01 11.82 8.23
C ARG A 101 -0.13 11.58 6.99
N GLY A 102 -0.14 10.34 6.51
CA GLY A 102 0.68 9.90 5.39
C GLY A 102 1.99 9.24 5.79
N ASP A 103 2.37 9.28 7.07
CA ASP A 103 3.50 8.49 7.54
C ASP A 103 3.14 7.00 7.55
N LEU A 104 4.17 6.17 7.35
CA LEU A 104 4.08 4.73 7.41
C LEU A 104 4.73 4.24 8.68
N LEU A 105 3.96 3.58 9.54
CA LEU A 105 4.50 2.83 10.66
C LEU A 105 4.86 1.44 10.17
N VAL A 106 6.05 0.98 10.48
CA VAL A 106 6.56 -0.33 10.04
C VAL A 106 7.02 -1.17 11.23
N ASP A 107 7.39 -2.41 10.97
CA ASP A 107 8.06 -3.24 11.97
C ASP A 107 9.48 -2.70 12.26
N ALA A 108 9.95 -2.83 13.50
CA ALA A 108 11.29 -2.40 13.92
C ALA A 108 12.43 -3.12 13.22
N GLN A 109 12.21 -4.37 12.84
CA GLN A 109 13.20 -5.20 12.16
C GLN A 109 13.28 -4.89 10.66
N VAL A 110 12.38 -4.05 10.13
CA VAL A 110 12.37 -3.68 8.72
C VAL A 110 13.05 -2.34 8.50
N SER A 111 14.15 -2.38 7.75
CA SER A 111 14.77 -1.17 7.20
C SER A 111 14.11 -0.79 5.87
N LEU A 112 13.58 0.43 5.79
CA LEU A 112 13.12 1.04 4.55
C LEU A 112 14.04 2.20 4.17
N PRO A 113 14.89 2.06 3.13
CA PRO A 113 15.72 3.15 2.69
C PRO A 113 14.86 4.26 2.07
N ALA A 114 15.16 5.51 2.43
CA ALA A 114 14.60 6.66 1.72
C ALA A 114 15.19 6.70 0.31
N VAL A 115 14.32 6.67 -0.70
CA VAL A 115 14.71 6.76 -2.12
C VAL A 115 14.15 8.04 -2.74
N GLN A 116 14.92 8.65 -3.64
CA GLN A 116 14.51 9.86 -4.37
C GLN A 116 14.02 9.55 -5.80
N SER A 117 14.27 8.33 -6.29
CA SER A 117 13.90 7.86 -7.62
C SER A 117 13.46 6.41 -7.56
N ALA A 118 12.46 6.03 -8.36
CA ALA A 118 12.02 4.65 -8.51
C ALA A 118 11.69 4.35 -9.96
N SER A 119 11.85 3.07 -10.35
CA SER A 119 11.32 2.57 -11.63
C SER A 119 9.94 1.99 -11.35
N ILE A 120 8.94 2.45 -12.09
CA ILE A 120 7.55 2.04 -11.90
C ILE A 120 6.93 1.68 -13.24
N ASP A 121 6.10 0.64 -13.25
CA ASP A 121 5.17 0.39 -14.34
C ASP A 121 3.93 1.26 -14.13
N VAL A 122 3.48 1.93 -15.20
CA VAL A 122 2.36 2.86 -15.14
C VAL A 122 1.34 2.48 -16.19
N VAL A 123 0.09 2.29 -15.75
CA VAL A 123 -1.06 2.27 -16.65
C VAL A 123 -1.48 3.71 -16.88
N TRP A 124 -1.26 4.21 -18.09
CA TRP A 124 -1.56 5.59 -18.45
C TRP A 124 -3.01 5.71 -18.94
N MET A 125 -3.82 6.51 -18.23
CA MET A 125 -5.25 6.65 -18.52
C MET A 125 -5.67 8.06 -18.94
N ALA A 126 -4.74 9.02 -18.97
CA ALA A 126 -5.04 10.39 -19.38
C ALA A 126 -4.96 10.55 -20.90
N GLU A 127 -5.80 11.43 -21.46
CA GLU A 127 -5.80 11.74 -22.89
C GLU A 127 -4.47 12.36 -23.35
N GLN A 128 -3.90 13.25 -22.53
CA GLN A 128 -2.61 13.85 -22.83
C GLN A 128 -1.50 12.81 -22.65
N ALA A 129 -0.69 12.62 -23.69
CA ALA A 129 0.41 11.67 -23.67
C ALA A 129 1.43 12.00 -22.56
N LEU A 130 1.83 10.96 -21.82
CA LEU A 130 2.92 11.05 -20.85
C LEU A 130 4.23 11.39 -21.55
N SER A 131 4.88 12.45 -21.09
CA SER A 131 6.14 12.96 -21.64
C SER A 131 7.20 13.14 -20.56
N PRO A 132 8.47 12.78 -20.83
CA PRO A 132 9.57 13.07 -19.91
C PRO A 132 9.66 14.57 -19.59
N GLY A 133 9.98 14.87 -18.33
CA GLY A 133 10.05 16.23 -17.79
C GLY A 133 8.76 16.74 -17.17
N GLN A 134 7.62 16.09 -17.42
CA GLN A 134 6.36 16.42 -16.75
C GLN A 134 6.43 16.09 -15.26
N SER A 135 5.78 16.92 -14.45
CA SER A 135 5.66 16.73 -13.01
C SER A 135 4.23 16.39 -12.63
N PHE A 136 4.07 15.42 -11.74
CA PHE A 136 2.79 14.95 -11.26
C PHE A 136 2.78 14.90 -9.73
N ASP A 137 1.61 15.12 -9.14
CA ASP A 137 1.40 14.82 -7.75
C ASP A 137 1.10 13.31 -7.62
N ILE A 138 1.97 12.59 -6.92
CA ILE A 138 1.83 11.17 -6.64
C ILE A 138 1.25 11.00 -5.24
N LYS A 139 0.24 10.15 -5.13
CA LYS A 139 -0.31 9.69 -3.85
C LYS A 139 0.11 8.24 -3.60
N ILE A 140 0.90 8.01 -2.56
CA ILE A 140 1.30 6.68 -2.11
C ILE A 140 0.63 6.45 -0.74
N ALA A 141 -0.33 5.53 -0.69
CA ALA A 141 -1.21 5.34 0.47
C ALA A 141 -1.80 6.69 0.95
N GLY A 142 -1.39 7.17 2.12
CA GLY A 142 -1.82 8.46 2.68
C GLY A 142 -0.96 9.66 2.30
N LYS A 143 0.28 9.44 1.80
CA LYS A 143 1.26 10.50 1.52
C LYS A 143 1.07 11.06 0.12
N LYS A 144 1.03 12.39 0.01
CA LYS A 144 1.12 13.09 -1.28
C LYS A 144 2.52 13.65 -1.42
N THR A 145 3.13 13.46 -2.57
CA THR A 145 4.43 14.04 -2.94
C THR A 145 4.40 14.45 -4.40
N ARG A 146 5.32 15.31 -4.81
CA ARG A 146 5.54 15.60 -6.23
C ARG A 146 6.62 14.69 -6.77
N ALA A 147 6.46 14.25 -8.01
CA ALA A 147 7.49 13.54 -8.75
C ALA A 147 7.58 14.08 -10.17
N ARG A 148 8.76 13.90 -10.78
CA ARG A 148 9.03 14.24 -12.16
C ARG A 148 9.31 12.96 -12.93
N VAL A 149 8.83 12.89 -14.17
CA VAL A 149 9.15 11.76 -15.05
C VAL A 149 10.50 11.99 -15.70
N ASP A 150 11.50 11.23 -15.30
CA ASP A 150 12.85 11.34 -15.87
C ASP A 150 12.93 10.77 -17.29
N GLY A 151 12.25 9.64 -17.52
CA GLY A 151 12.22 9.00 -18.83
C GLY A 151 11.29 7.79 -18.88
N ILE A 152 10.89 7.42 -20.08
CA ILE A 152 10.07 6.22 -20.34
C ILE A 152 10.99 5.17 -20.96
N ARG A 153 11.14 4.02 -20.30
CA ARG A 153 12.08 2.96 -20.73
C ARG A 153 11.51 2.14 -21.88
N TYR A 154 10.30 1.63 -21.70
CA TYR A 154 9.57 0.84 -22.68
C TYR A 154 8.08 1.06 -22.51
N GLN A 155 7.33 0.66 -23.53
CA GLN A 155 5.89 0.50 -23.51
C GLN A 155 5.58 -0.99 -23.66
N VAL A 156 4.63 -1.49 -22.88
CA VAL A 156 4.12 -2.86 -23.02
C VAL A 156 2.87 -2.81 -23.88
N ASP A 157 2.81 -3.66 -24.92
CA ASP A 157 1.61 -3.86 -25.73
C ASP A 157 0.72 -4.91 -25.02
N ILE A 158 -0.48 -4.50 -24.62
CA ILE A 158 -1.40 -5.31 -23.81
C ILE A 158 -1.87 -6.56 -24.57
N ASN A 159 -1.93 -6.52 -25.90
CA ASN A 159 -2.47 -7.62 -26.70
C ASN A 159 -1.49 -8.79 -26.84
N ASN A 160 -0.19 -8.54 -26.75
CA ASN A 160 0.85 -9.55 -26.97
C ASN A 160 1.93 -9.59 -25.89
N LEU A 161 1.83 -8.72 -24.88
CA LEU A 161 2.75 -8.58 -23.75
C LEU A 161 4.21 -8.32 -24.17
N THR A 162 4.45 -7.82 -25.39
CA THR A 162 5.79 -7.50 -25.88
C THR A 162 6.21 -6.09 -25.44
N GLN A 163 7.51 -5.95 -25.14
CA GLN A 163 8.10 -4.66 -24.81
C GLN A 163 8.58 -3.95 -26.08
N ARG A 164 8.18 -2.69 -26.23
CA ARG A 164 8.68 -1.80 -27.29
C ARG A 164 9.44 -0.66 -26.66
N LYS A 165 10.65 -0.40 -27.15
CA LYS A 165 11.44 0.75 -26.71
C LYS A 165 10.68 2.04 -27.02
N TRP A 166 10.57 2.92 -26.04
CA TRP A 166 9.85 4.18 -26.22
C TRP A 166 10.63 5.07 -27.21
N ASN A 167 9.99 5.39 -28.33
CA ASN A 167 10.53 6.26 -29.36
C ASN A 167 9.67 7.53 -29.43
N ARG A 168 10.28 8.70 -29.22
CA ARG A 168 9.63 10.03 -29.17
C ARG A 168 8.76 10.37 -30.40
N CYS A 169 8.92 9.66 -31.51
CA CYS A 169 8.32 9.98 -32.82
C CYS A 169 6.93 9.38 -33.11
N ARG A 170 6.30 8.62 -32.22
CA ARG A 170 4.97 8.02 -32.50
C ARG A 170 4.00 8.11 -31.32
N SER A 171 3.64 9.33 -30.90
CA SER A 171 2.52 9.54 -29.96
C SER A 171 1.20 9.74 -30.71
N THR A 172 0.85 8.80 -31.58
CA THR A 172 -0.51 8.62 -32.13
C THR A 172 -0.64 7.18 -32.58
N ALA A 173 -0.77 6.28 -31.61
CA ALA A 173 -1.24 4.93 -31.88
C ALA A 173 -2.24 4.58 -30.78
N SER A 174 -3.51 4.81 -31.12
CA SER A 174 -4.68 4.01 -30.71
C SER A 174 -4.44 3.14 -29.47
N ALA A 175 -4.85 3.64 -28.31
CA ALA A 175 -5.11 2.80 -27.16
C ALA A 175 -6.42 2.05 -27.44
N SER A 176 -6.31 0.78 -27.83
CA SER A 176 -7.44 -0.13 -27.83
C SER A 176 -7.73 -0.49 -26.38
N TRP A 177 -8.88 -0.04 -25.89
CA TRP A 177 -9.41 -0.33 -24.56
C TRP A 177 -10.13 -1.67 -24.55
N ILE A 178 -9.98 -2.42 -23.46
CA ILE A 178 -11.09 -2.96 -22.66
C ILE A 178 -10.69 -2.79 -21.19
#